data_AF-A0A7J7N456-F1
#
_entry.id   AF-A0A7J7N456-F1
#
_cell.length_a   1.000
_cell.length_b   1.000
_cell.length_c   1.000
_cell.angle_alpha   90.00
_cell.angle_beta   90.00
_cell.angle_gamma   90.00
#
_symmetry.space_group_name_H-M   'P 1'
#
loop_
_entity.id
_entity.type
_entity.pdbx_description
1 polymer ?
#
loop_
_entity_poly.entity_id
_entity_poly.type
_entity_poly.pdbx_seq_one_letter_code
_entity_poly.pdbx_strand_id
1 'polypeptide(L)'
;MQRFILSSLKSNPNFRNLIRIGLSNSIPKFTKPQTPLSISRFFSSSNFSINQNEGSSRSFSNEEAKKRETMSYDVVIVGAGPAGLSAAIRLKQLCREKNVDLSVCVVEKGAEVGSHIISGNVFEPRALDELLPEWRQEEAPIHVPVTSDKFLLLTKSHAFSLPSPFNNKGNYVISLNQLVRWMGIKAEELGVEVYPGFAASEILHDTNHNIVGIATNDMGVAKDGSKRGHFERRITLFGEGCRGSLSEKIIRDYKLREEVQAQHQTYALGIKEVWEIEESKHKPGTVLHTLGWPLDSKTYGGSFLYHMKDGQVIRVSGKEILCIPPYSFVMVMEILCLLLDEKAENNVLGFYEAELSSNYLDDYNVADIYEKLRQHSTHVVSIGLVVALNYHNPFLNPYEEFQKLKHHPAIRPLLEGGTVLEYGARTLNEGGFQVDDLITPILDF
;
A
#
# COMPACT_ATOMS: atom_id res chain seq x y z
N MET A 1 13.67 14.35 -13.84
CA MET A 1 14.45 15.08 -12.81
C MET A 1 15.91 14.62 -12.68
N GLN A 2 16.21 13.32 -12.49
CA GLN A 2 17.59 12.82 -12.33
C GLN A 2 18.51 13.12 -13.53
N ARG A 3 18.03 12.97 -14.78
CA ARG A 3 18.77 13.41 -15.99
C ARG A 3 18.98 14.92 -16.06
N PHE A 4 18.04 15.72 -15.55
CA PHE A 4 18.12 17.17 -15.53
C PHE A 4 19.11 17.66 -14.44
N ILE A 5 19.08 17.04 -13.26
CA ILE A 5 20.04 17.26 -12.17
C ILE A 5 21.45 16.82 -12.61
N LEU A 6 21.61 15.64 -13.22
CA LEU A 6 22.90 15.17 -13.76
C LEU A 6 23.41 16.04 -14.91
N SER A 7 22.52 16.57 -15.75
CA SER A 7 22.86 17.55 -16.79
C SER A 7 23.33 18.89 -16.20
N SER A 8 22.64 19.37 -15.17
CA SER A 8 22.97 20.63 -14.49
C SER A 8 24.26 20.53 -13.64
N LEU A 9 24.57 19.34 -13.10
CA LEU A 9 25.84 19.06 -12.43
C LEU A 9 27.03 19.00 -13.40
N LYS A 10 26.82 18.58 -14.67
CA LYS A 10 27.87 18.61 -15.72
C LYS A 10 28.26 20.02 -16.17
N SER A 11 27.40 21.02 -15.98
CA SER A 11 27.68 22.43 -16.24
C SER A 11 28.44 23.15 -15.13
N ASN A 12 28.65 22.51 -13.96
CA ASN A 12 29.37 23.11 -12.85
C ASN A 12 30.89 22.89 -12.99
N PRO A 13 31.71 23.96 -13.11
CA PRO A 13 33.16 23.85 -13.35
C PRO A 13 33.91 23.11 -12.23
N ASN A 14 33.38 23.08 -11.01
CA ASN A 14 33.97 22.35 -9.89
C ASN A 14 33.83 20.82 -10.00
N PHE A 15 32.87 20.32 -10.80
CA PHE A 15 32.62 18.87 -10.98
C PHE A 15 33.48 18.25 -12.10
N ARG A 16 34.01 19.04 -13.03
CA ARG A 16 34.85 18.55 -14.15
C ARG A 16 36.17 17.93 -13.68
N ASN A 17 36.66 18.31 -12.51
CA ASN A 17 37.91 17.77 -11.96
C ASN A 17 37.75 16.40 -11.27
N LEU A 18 36.54 15.98 -10.88
CA LEU A 18 36.32 14.67 -10.26
C LEU A 18 36.24 13.51 -11.26
N ILE A 19 35.85 13.77 -12.51
CA ILE A 19 35.67 12.72 -13.54
C ILE A 19 37.01 12.31 -14.19
N ARG A 20 38.11 13.02 -13.90
CA ARG A 20 39.42 12.82 -14.56
C ARG A 20 40.30 11.71 -13.95
N ILE A 21 39.90 11.06 -12.85
CA ILE A 21 40.78 10.14 -12.10
C ILE A 21 40.42 8.64 -12.27
N GLY A 22 39.68 8.21 -13.30
CA GLY A 22 39.26 6.79 -13.31
C GLY A 22 38.80 6.13 -14.59
N LEU A 23 39.24 6.55 -15.78
CA LEU A 23 38.90 5.82 -17.01
C LEU A 23 40.13 5.69 -17.91
N SER A 24 40.86 4.58 -17.77
CA SER A 24 41.84 4.12 -18.76
C SER A 24 41.13 3.39 -19.90
N ASN A 25 41.49 3.77 -21.11
CA ASN A 25 40.95 3.34 -22.40
C ASN A 25 41.01 1.82 -22.64
N SER A 26 39.95 1.27 -23.21
CA SER A 26 40.01 0.18 -24.21
C SER A 26 38.64 0.02 -24.88
N ILE A 27 38.57 0.39 -26.17
CA ILE A 27 37.41 0.18 -27.04
C ILE A 27 37.79 -0.92 -28.04
N PRO A 28 37.08 -2.06 -28.09
CA PRO A 28 37.05 -2.89 -29.28
C PRO A 28 35.77 -2.59 -30.08
N LYS A 29 35.94 -2.27 -31.37
CA LYS A 29 34.88 -2.29 -32.38
C LYS A 29 34.54 -3.75 -32.71
N PHE A 30 33.27 -4.11 -32.75
CA PHE A 30 32.82 -5.34 -33.43
C PHE A 30 31.54 -5.13 -34.24
N THR A 31 31.57 -5.79 -35.40
CA THR A 31 30.68 -5.77 -36.56
C THR A 31 29.43 -6.64 -36.38
N LYS A 32 28.37 -6.31 -37.12
CA LYS A 32 27.12 -7.09 -37.22
C LYS A 32 27.36 -8.54 -37.68
N PRO A 33 26.58 -9.51 -37.17
CA PRO A 33 26.26 -10.72 -37.90
C PRO A 33 24.78 -10.78 -38.34
N GLN A 34 24.58 -11.51 -39.42
CA GLN A 34 23.36 -11.74 -40.19
C GLN A 34 22.40 -12.74 -39.49
N THR A 35 21.13 -12.71 -39.92
CA THR A 35 20.07 -13.70 -39.64
C THR A 35 20.49 -15.15 -39.89
N PRO A 36 19.85 -16.15 -39.24
CA PRO A 36 18.93 -16.97 -40.04
C PRO A 36 17.71 -17.61 -39.32
N LEU A 37 16.69 -17.87 -40.16
CA LEU A 37 15.82 -19.04 -40.29
C LEU A 37 14.83 -19.46 -39.17
N SER A 38 13.57 -19.47 -39.60
CA SER A 38 12.36 -20.04 -39.00
C SER A 38 12.39 -21.56 -38.90
N ILE A 39 11.90 -22.13 -37.80
CA ILE A 39 11.38 -23.50 -37.75
C ILE A 39 10.06 -23.51 -36.97
N SER A 40 8.96 -23.63 -37.69
CA SER A 40 7.64 -24.01 -37.18
C SER A 40 7.61 -25.51 -36.90
N ARG A 41 7.20 -25.94 -35.70
CA ARG A 41 6.83 -27.33 -35.44
C ARG A 41 5.31 -27.44 -35.27
N PHE A 42 4.67 -27.99 -36.29
CA PHE A 42 3.37 -28.63 -36.22
C PHE A 42 3.55 -30.07 -35.70
N PHE A 43 2.67 -30.52 -34.81
CA PHE A 43 2.40 -31.94 -34.58
C PHE A 43 0.88 -32.17 -34.49
N SER A 44 0.37 -32.86 -35.50
CA SER A 44 -0.86 -33.69 -35.56
C SER A 44 -0.33 -35.14 -35.65
N SER A 45 -0.91 -36.24 -35.17
CA SER A 45 -2.27 -36.75 -34.93
C SER A 45 -2.13 -37.90 -33.91
N SER A 46 -3.15 -38.43 -33.24
CA SER A 46 -3.98 -39.52 -33.79
C SER A 46 -5.13 -39.94 -32.86
N ASN A 47 -6.15 -40.50 -33.51
CA ASN A 47 -7.44 -40.92 -33.01
C ASN A 47 -7.38 -42.12 -32.06
N PHE A 48 -8.24 -42.12 -31.03
CA PHE A 48 -8.73 -43.35 -30.41
C PHE A 48 -10.25 -43.28 -30.28
N SER A 49 -10.93 -44.12 -31.05
CA SER A 49 -12.39 -44.30 -31.07
C SER A 49 -12.74 -45.55 -30.26
N ILE A 50 -13.68 -45.43 -29.31
CA ILE A 50 -14.42 -46.57 -28.76
C ILE A 50 -15.91 -46.27 -28.99
N ASN A 51 -16.59 -47.19 -29.67
CA ASN A 51 -18.00 -47.11 -30.03
C ASN A 51 -18.91 -47.66 -28.92
N GLN A 52 -19.95 -46.87 -28.64
CA GLN A 52 -21.36 -47.18 -28.31
C GLN A 52 -21.71 -48.22 -27.21
N ASN A 53 -22.45 -47.73 -26.22
CA ASN A 53 -23.79 -48.24 -25.94
C ASN A 53 -24.69 -47.14 -25.36
N GLU A 54 -25.87 -47.00 -25.95
CA GLU A 54 -26.95 -46.10 -25.56
C GLU A 54 -27.61 -46.55 -24.26
N GLY A 55 -28.06 -45.58 -23.44
CA GLY A 55 -28.95 -45.87 -22.31
C GLY A 55 -29.02 -44.79 -21.24
N SER A 56 -30.05 -43.94 -21.34
CA SER A 56 -30.53 -42.99 -20.32
C SER A 56 -29.72 -41.70 -20.13
N SER A 57 -30.17 -40.66 -20.83
CA SER A 57 -29.93 -39.26 -20.51
C SER A 57 -30.45 -38.95 -19.11
N ARG A 58 -29.57 -38.94 -18.11
CA ARG A 58 -29.80 -38.22 -16.87
C ARG A 58 -29.29 -36.79 -17.05
N SER A 59 -30.19 -35.90 -17.48
CA SER A 59 -29.99 -34.47 -17.35
C SER A 59 -29.93 -34.14 -15.86
N PHE A 60 -28.72 -33.94 -15.33
CA PHE A 60 -28.57 -33.18 -14.09
C PHE A 60 -28.78 -31.71 -14.45
N SER A 61 -30.04 -31.28 -14.38
CA SER A 61 -30.40 -29.88 -14.25
C SER A 61 -29.86 -29.38 -12.91
N ASN A 62 -28.62 -28.89 -12.89
CA ASN A 62 -28.15 -28.07 -11.78
C ASN A 62 -28.53 -26.60 -12.07
N GLU A 63 -29.83 -26.37 -12.27
CA GLU A 63 -30.43 -25.03 -12.21
C GLU A 63 -30.87 -24.76 -10.77
N GLU A 64 -29.89 -24.54 -9.91
CA GLU A 64 -30.03 -23.55 -8.85
C GLU A 64 -28.86 -22.60 -9.02
N ALA A 65 -29.09 -21.52 -9.78
CA ALA A 65 -28.21 -20.37 -9.71
C ALA A 65 -28.20 -19.91 -8.25
N LYS A 66 -27.19 -20.34 -7.47
CA LYS A 66 -27.01 -19.99 -6.05
C LYS A 66 -27.15 -18.47 -5.91
N LYS A 67 -28.27 -18.04 -5.35
CA LYS A 67 -28.64 -16.64 -5.17
C LYS A 67 -27.68 -16.03 -4.16
N ARG A 68 -26.68 -15.29 -4.65
CA ARG A 68 -25.80 -14.48 -3.80
C ARG A 68 -26.66 -13.39 -3.12
N GLU A 69 -26.44 -13.18 -1.82
CA GLU A 69 -27.10 -12.11 -1.07
C GLU A 69 -26.76 -10.75 -1.71
N THR A 70 -27.73 -9.85 -1.81
CA THR A 70 -27.56 -8.54 -2.44
C THR A 70 -27.83 -7.44 -1.43
N MET A 71 -26.93 -6.45 -1.38
CA MET A 71 -27.06 -5.23 -0.59
C MET A 71 -27.19 -4.06 -1.56
N SER A 72 -28.12 -3.14 -1.29
CA SER A 72 -28.37 -1.97 -2.15
C SER A 72 -27.90 -0.71 -1.44
N TYR A 73 -27.09 0.08 -2.14
CA TYR A 73 -26.60 1.38 -1.68
C TYR A 73 -26.77 2.44 -2.76
N ASP A 74 -26.86 3.72 -2.42
CA ASP A 74 -26.86 4.78 -3.42
C ASP A 74 -25.47 4.94 -4.02
N VAL A 75 -24.44 4.90 -3.16
CA VAL A 75 -23.03 5.01 -3.55
C VAL A 75 -22.21 3.89 -2.92
N VAL A 76 -21.41 3.22 -3.73
CA VAL A 76 -20.38 2.28 -3.23
C VAL A 76 -19.02 2.74 -3.72
N ILE A 77 -18.06 2.76 -2.80
CA ILE A 77 -16.69 3.20 -2.99
C ILE A 77 -15.77 2.00 -2.80
N VAL A 78 -14.94 1.71 -3.79
CA VAL A 78 -14.01 0.57 -3.76
C VAL A 78 -12.64 1.04 -3.29
N GLY A 79 -12.26 0.71 -2.06
CA GLY A 79 -10.98 1.02 -1.43
C GLY A 79 -11.10 2.09 -0.33
N ALA A 80 -10.70 1.73 0.89
CA ALA A 80 -10.64 2.65 2.05
C ALA A 80 -9.26 3.30 2.18
N GLY A 81 -8.70 3.75 1.06
CA GLY A 81 -7.52 4.61 1.04
C GLY A 81 -7.87 6.08 1.26
N PRO A 82 -6.86 6.98 1.28
CA PRO A 82 -7.09 8.41 1.49
C PRO A 82 -8.12 9.00 0.52
N ALA A 83 -8.08 8.60 -0.76
CA ALA A 83 -9.01 9.07 -1.78
C ALA A 83 -10.45 8.58 -1.54
N GLY A 84 -10.63 7.27 -1.30
CA GLY A 84 -11.96 6.69 -1.09
C GLY A 84 -12.64 7.22 0.17
N LEU A 85 -11.91 7.31 1.28
CA LEU A 85 -12.42 7.86 2.53
C LEU A 85 -12.71 9.36 2.40
N SER A 86 -11.85 10.13 1.70
CA SER A 86 -12.13 11.55 1.44
C SER A 86 -13.43 11.75 0.66
N ALA A 87 -13.65 10.93 -0.38
CA ALA A 87 -14.87 10.98 -1.17
C ALA A 87 -16.11 10.62 -0.32
N ALA A 88 -16.01 9.60 0.52
CA ALA A 88 -17.10 9.17 1.40
C ALA A 88 -17.48 10.28 2.41
N ILE A 89 -16.47 10.85 3.08
CA ILE A 89 -16.61 11.94 4.04
C ILE A 89 -17.26 13.15 3.37
N ARG A 90 -16.70 13.60 2.24
CA ARG A 90 -17.20 14.79 1.54
C ARG A 90 -18.63 14.59 1.05
N LEU A 91 -18.95 13.40 0.55
CA LEU A 91 -20.29 13.06 0.10
C LEU A 91 -21.30 13.15 1.25
N LYS A 92 -21.00 12.59 2.43
CA LYS A 92 -21.91 12.68 3.58
C LYS A 92 -22.00 14.10 4.17
N GLN A 93 -20.93 14.89 4.12
CA GLN A 93 -20.99 16.32 4.46
C GLN A 93 -21.97 17.06 3.52
N LEU A 94 -21.85 16.87 2.20
CA LEU A 94 -22.76 17.44 1.21
C LEU A 94 -24.20 16.96 1.38
N CYS A 95 -24.40 15.69 1.77
CA CYS A 95 -25.72 15.15 2.09
C CYS A 95 -26.38 15.93 3.23
N ARG A 96 -25.63 16.20 4.31
CA ARG A 96 -26.10 17.02 5.44
C ARG A 96 -26.39 18.46 5.03
N GLU A 97 -25.50 19.09 4.25
CA GLU A 97 -25.68 20.46 3.75
C GLU A 97 -26.94 20.59 2.88
N LYS A 98 -27.22 19.60 2.02
CA LYS A 98 -28.37 19.60 1.10
C LYS A 98 -29.62 18.93 1.67
N ASN A 99 -29.58 18.44 2.91
CA ASN A 99 -30.65 17.68 3.55
C ASN A 99 -31.16 16.51 2.69
N VAL A 100 -30.22 15.73 2.14
CA VAL A 100 -30.50 14.48 1.43
C VAL A 100 -29.89 13.31 2.20
N ASP A 101 -30.56 12.17 2.18
CA ASP A 101 -30.06 10.96 2.83
C ASP A 101 -29.66 9.93 1.76
N LEU A 102 -28.36 9.80 1.55
CA LEU A 102 -27.78 8.79 0.66
C LEU A 102 -27.10 7.71 1.51
N SER A 103 -27.37 6.46 1.16
CA SER A 103 -26.67 5.30 1.67
C SER A 103 -25.31 5.17 0.97
N VAL A 104 -24.22 5.21 1.75
CA VAL A 104 -22.85 5.23 1.24
C VAL A 104 -22.07 4.09 1.89
N CYS A 105 -21.52 3.21 1.06
CA CYS A 105 -20.71 2.07 1.48
C CYS A 105 -19.28 2.19 0.95
N VAL A 106 -18.30 1.88 1.78
CA VAL A 106 -16.89 1.75 1.40
C VAL A 106 -16.47 0.30 1.61
N VAL A 107 -16.02 -0.38 0.56
CA VAL A 107 -15.49 -1.75 0.67
C VAL A 107 -13.97 -1.72 0.64
N GLU A 108 -13.31 -2.41 1.57
CA GLU A 108 -11.85 -2.51 1.67
C GLU A 108 -11.41 -3.97 1.71
N LYS A 109 -10.38 -4.31 0.94
CA LYS A 109 -9.84 -5.67 0.87
C LYS A 109 -9.06 -6.06 2.13
N GLY A 110 -8.34 -5.11 2.73
CA GLY A 110 -7.60 -5.32 3.97
C GLY A 110 -8.53 -5.78 5.09
N ALA A 111 -8.04 -6.64 5.98
CA ALA A 111 -8.81 -7.15 7.13
C ALA A 111 -9.33 -6.01 8.02
N GLU A 112 -8.63 -4.87 7.96
CA GLU A 112 -8.97 -3.61 8.60
C GLU A 112 -8.61 -2.45 7.67
N VAL A 113 -9.23 -1.29 7.89
CA VAL A 113 -8.83 -0.04 7.25
C VAL A 113 -7.36 0.23 7.56
N GLY A 114 -6.57 0.57 6.54
CA GLY A 114 -5.16 0.91 6.69
C GLY A 114 -4.17 -0.28 6.61
N SER A 115 -4.62 -1.53 6.77
CA SER A 115 -3.72 -2.71 6.77
C SER A 115 -2.96 -2.93 5.45
N HIS A 116 -3.50 -2.46 4.32
CA HIS A 116 -2.84 -2.51 3.01
C HIS A 116 -2.18 -1.20 2.57
N ILE A 117 -2.13 -0.19 3.44
CA ILE A 117 -1.55 1.11 3.15
C ILE A 117 -0.05 1.09 3.42
N ILE A 118 0.73 1.40 2.40
CA ILE A 118 2.19 1.50 2.49
C ILE A 118 2.61 2.83 1.89
N SER A 119 3.28 3.65 2.71
CA SER A 119 3.85 4.93 2.29
C SER A 119 5.03 5.30 3.20
N GLY A 120 6.10 5.83 2.62
CA GLY A 120 7.03 6.72 3.32
C GLY A 120 6.45 8.12 3.17
N ASN A 121 5.70 8.60 4.15
CA ASN A 121 4.83 9.75 3.94
C ASN A 121 5.41 11.03 4.54
N VAL A 122 5.65 12.01 3.67
CA VAL A 122 5.74 13.43 4.03
C VAL A 122 4.44 14.09 3.56
N PHE A 123 3.57 14.42 4.51
CA PHE A 123 2.18 14.79 4.30
C PHE A 123 2.01 16.29 4.16
N GLU A 124 1.40 16.71 3.05
CA GLU A 124 0.99 18.10 2.79
C GLU A 124 -0.47 18.27 3.23
N PRO A 125 -0.76 19.10 4.24
CA PRO A 125 -2.05 19.08 4.95
C PRO A 125 -3.22 19.77 4.23
N ARG A 126 -2.99 20.57 3.18
CA ARG A 126 -4.03 21.44 2.58
C ARG A 126 -5.34 20.73 2.20
N ALA A 127 -5.27 19.54 1.61
CA ALA A 127 -6.49 18.81 1.24
C ALA A 127 -7.28 18.33 2.47
N LEU A 128 -6.57 18.02 3.57
CA LEU A 128 -7.20 17.69 4.84
C LEU A 128 -7.73 18.94 5.55
N ASP A 129 -7.03 20.08 5.43
CA ASP A 129 -7.52 21.38 5.90
C ASP A 129 -8.85 21.77 5.24
N GLU A 130 -9.04 21.41 3.97
CA GLU A 130 -10.30 21.62 3.25
C GLU A 130 -11.39 20.63 3.69
N LEU A 131 -11.05 19.34 3.80
CA LEU A 131 -12.02 18.28 4.08
C LEU A 131 -12.49 18.24 5.55
N LEU A 132 -11.56 18.42 6.48
CA LEU A 132 -11.77 18.30 7.93
C LEU A 132 -11.04 19.46 8.64
N PRO A 133 -11.52 20.70 8.54
CA PRO A 133 -10.79 21.89 8.99
C PRO A 133 -10.37 21.86 10.46
N GLU A 134 -11.13 21.15 11.31
CA GLU A 134 -10.88 21.03 12.75
C GLU A 134 -9.97 19.84 13.12
N TRP A 135 -9.33 19.18 12.15
CA TRP A 135 -8.49 17.99 12.41
C TRP A 135 -7.35 18.24 13.41
N ARG A 136 -6.90 19.49 13.55
CA ARG A 136 -5.82 19.87 14.49
C ARG A 136 -6.28 19.94 15.94
N GLN A 137 -7.56 20.20 16.18
CA GLN A 137 -8.18 20.16 17.50
C GLN A 137 -8.64 18.74 17.86
N GLU A 138 -8.75 17.88 16.85
CA GLU A 138 -9.04 16.46 16.99
C GLU A 138 -7.74 15.66 17.22
N GLU A 139 -7.83 14.47 17.80
CA GLU A 139 -6.68 13.58 18.03
C GLU A 139 -6.18 12.91 16.73
N ALA A 140 -6.09 13.66 15.64
CA ALA A 140 -5.58 13.16 14.36
C ALA A 140 -4.10 12.74 14.51
N PRO A 141 -3.67 11.61 13.91
CA PRO A 141 -2.32 11.06 14.06
C PRO A 141 -1.26 11.81 13.23
N ILE A 142 -1.28 13.14 13.25
CA ILE A 142 -0.42 14.05 12.49
C ILE A 142 0.28 14.99 13.47
N HIS A 143 1.48 14.60 13.94
CA HIS A 143 2.12 15.29 15.07
C HIS A 143 3.54 15.78 14.81
N VAL A 144 4.24 15.23 13.81
CA VAL A 144 5.68 15.49 13.62
C VAL A 144 5.87 16.42 12.45
N PRO A 145 5.99 17.74 12.67
CA PRO A 145 6.30 18.66 11.58
C PRO A 145 7.68 18.35 11.01
N VAL A 146 7.85 18.53 9.70
CA VAL A 146 9.17 18.43 9.08
C VAL A 146 10.05 19.59 9.56
N THR A 147 11.20 19.25 10.14
CA THR A 147 12.16 20.21 10.72
C THR A 147 13.41 20.36 9.87
N SER A 148 13.74 19.37 9.03
CA SER A 148 14.93 19.38 8.18
C SER A 148 14.71 18.57 6.91
N ASP A 149 15.08 19.15 5.76
CA ASP A 149 15.13 18.46 4.47
C ASP A 149 16.58 18.30 3.99
N LYS A 150 16.99 17.05 3.76
CA LYS A 150 18.31 16.71 3.23
C LYS A 150 18.19 15.97 1.92
N PHE A 151 19.05 16.32 0.98
CA PHE A 151 19.11 15.69 -0.33
C PHE A 151 20.55 15.30 -0.65
N LEU A 152 20.82 14.01 -0.81
CA LEU A 152 22.18 13.49 -0.99
C LEU A 152 22.32 12.75 -2.33
N LEU A 153 23.48 12.93 -2.98
CA LEU A 153 23.95 12.05 -4.05
C LEU A 153 24.92 11.04 -3.47
N LEU A 154 24.58 9.75 -3.56
CA LEU A 154 25.41 8.66 -3.08
C LEU A 154 26.28 8.09 -4.20
N THR A 155 27.54 7.87 -3.86
CA THR A 155 28.42 6.92 -4.55
C THR A 155 28.53 5.66 -3.71
N LYS A 156 29.35 4.67 -4.08
CA LYS A 156 29.51 3.45 -3.26
C LYS A 156 30.03 3.73 -1.84
N SER A 157 30.84 4.78 -1.67
CA SER A 157 31.57 5.04 -0.41
C SER A 157 31.39 6.45 0.15
N HIS A 158 30.83 7.39 -0.63
CA HIS A 158 30.70 8.79 -0.25
C HIS A 158 29.29 9.30 -0.50
N ALA A 159 28.85 10.24 0.32
CA ALA A 159 27.62 11.01 0.14
C ALA A 159 27.96 12.49 -0.07
N PHE A 160 27.36 13.09 -1.10
CA PHE A 160 27.52 14.51 -1.42
C PHE A 160 26.19 15.22 -1.20
N SER A 161 26.20 16.27 -0.37
CA SER A 161 25.01 17.10 -0.18
C SER A 161 24.70 17.90 -1.44
N LEU A 162 23.43 17.88 -1.82
CA LEU A 162 22.88 18.67 -2.92
C LEU A 162 21.79 19.61 -2.36
N PRO A 163 21.49 20.72 -3.06
CA PRO A 163 20.29 21.50 -2.76
C PRO A 163 19.04 20.63 -2.87
N SER A 164 18.17 20.67 -1.87
CA SER A 164 16.91 19.92 -1.88
C SER A 164 15.99 20.48 -2.97
N PRO A 165 15.46 19.64 -3.88
CA PRO A 165 14.42 20.06 -4.82
C PRO A 165 13.02 20.12 -4.16
N PHE A 166 12.90 19.70 -2.90
CA PHE A 166 11.66 19.64 -2.14
C PHE A 166 11.57 20.82 -1.16
N ASN A 167 10.34 21.31 -0.95
CA ASN A 167 10.02 22.27 0.10
C ASN A 167 8.95 21.65 1.01
N ASN A 168 9.37 21.10 2.15
CA ASN A 168 8.45 20.46 3.10
C ASN A 168 8.10 21.36 4.29
N LYS A 169 8.28 22.68 4.17
CA LYS A 169 7.85 23.62 5.20
C LYS A 169 6.32 23.54 5.37
N GLY A 170 5.87 23.23 6.57
CA GLY A 170 4.45 23.07 6.90
C GLY A 170 3.91 21.65 6.70
N ASN A 171 4.74 20.73 6.18
CA ASN A 171 4.41 19.32 6.01
C ASN A 171 4.74 18.52 7.28
N TYR A 172 4.23 17.29 7.35
CA TYR A 172 4.38 16.40 8.50
C TYR A 172 4.94 15.05 8.10
N VAL A 173 5.78 14.44 8.94
CA VAL A 173 6.12 13.01 8.82
C VAL A 173 5.03 12.21 9.51
N ILE A 174 4.33 11.33 8.78
CA ILE A 174 3.19 10.58 9.33
C ILE A 174 3.24 9.09 8.99
N SER A 175 2.46 8.33 9.76
CA SER A 175 2.00 7.00 9.38
C SER A 175 0.69 7.14 8.59
N LEU A 176 0.73 6.84 7.29
CA LEU A 176 -0.47 6.96 6.44
C LEU A 176 -1.53 5.92 6.82
N ASN A 177 -1.13 4.73 7.28
CA ASN A 177 -2.06 3.71 7.77
C ASN A 177 -2.85 4.19 9.00
N GLN A 178 -2.20 4.88 9.95
CA GLN A 178 -2.91 5.47 11.09
C GLN A 178 -3.84 6.61 10.65
N LEU A 179 -3.39 7.47 9.73
CA LEU A 179 -4.24 8.55 9.21
C LEU A 179 -5.51 7.99 8.56
N VAL A 180 -5.42 6.96 7.72
CA VAL A 180 -6.63 6.40 7.10
C VAL A 180 -7.52 5.66 8.09
N ARG A 181 -6.96 5.03 9.14
CA ARG A 181 -7.76 4.45 10.24
C ARG A 181 -8.59 5.52 10.93
N TRP A 182 -7.95 6.64 11.28
CA TRP A 182 -8.63 7.80 11.84
C TRP A 182 -9.68 8.38 10.89
N MET A 183 -9.37 8.52 9.59
CA MET A 183 -10.35 8.95 8.59
C MET A 183 -11.51 7.96 8.43
N GLY A 184 -11.28 6.65 8.64
CA GLY A 184 -12.32 5.62 8.66
C GLY A 184 -13.35 5.90 9.74
N ILE A 185 -12.89 6.15 10.98
CA ILE A 185 -13.73 6.56 12.11
C ILE A 185 -14.52 7.84 11.75
N LYS A 186 -13.86 8.84 11.13
CA LYS A 186 -14.54 10.06 10.68
C LYS A 186 -15.61 9.82 9.61
N ALA A 187 -15.39 8.87 8.72
CA ALA A 187 -16.41 8.48 7.76
C ALA A 187 -17.61 7.81 8.46
N GLU A 188 -17.36 6.92 9.41
CA GLU A 188 -18.40 6.22 10.18
C GLU A 188 -19.22 7.18 11.06
N GLU A 189 -18.58 8.15 11.71
CA GLU A 189 -19.26 9.26 12.45
C GLU A 189 -20.22 10.05 11.55
N LEU A 190 -19.96 10.08 10.23
CA LEU A 190 -20.80 10.72 9.23
C LEU A 190 -21.92 9.80 8.70
N GLY A 191 -21.97 8.54 9.12
CA GLY A 191 -22.92 7.53 8.70
C GLY A 191 -22.52 6.81 7.41
N VAL A 192 -21.23 6.78 7.08
CA VAL A 192 -20.70 5.90 6.02
C VAL A 192 -20.56 4.49 6.59
N GLU A 193 -21.00 3.48 5.85
CA GLU A 193 -20.80 2.08 6.23
C GLU A 193 -19.48 1.58 5.63
N VAL A 194 -18.50 1.24 6.49
CA VAL A 194 -17.17 0.79 6.06
C VAL A 194 -17.04 -0.72 6.28
N TYR A 195 -16.73 -1.45 5.22
CA TYR A 195 -16.66 -2.90 5.19
C TYR A 195 -15.22 -3.38 4.87
N PRO A 196 -14.35 -3.50 5.88
CA PRO A 196 -13.04 -4.14 5.72
C PRO A 196 -13.19 -5.67 5.56
N GLY A 197 -12.23 -6.29 4.87
CA GLY A 197 -12.24 -7.70 4.50
C GLY A 197 -13.05 -8.04 3.24
N PHE A 198 -13.70 -7.05 2.62
CA PHE A 198 -14.54 -7.21 1.43
C PHE A 198 -13.81 -6.72 0.18
N ALA A 199 -13.18 -7.65 -0.53
CA ALA A 199 -12.49 -7.36 -1.78
C ALA A 199 -13.47 -7.29 -2.95
N ALA A 200 -13.68 -6.13 -3.56
CA ALA A 200 -14.37 -6.04 -4.84
C ALA A 200 -13.57 -6.78 -5.94
N SER A 201 -14.23 -7.65 -6.70
CA SER A 201 -13.59 -8.56 -7.65
C SER A 201 -14.20 -8.53 -9.04
N GLU A 202 -15.48 -8.15 -9.15
CA GLU A 202 -16.20 -8.05 -10.41
C GLU A 202 -16.93 -6.71 -10.50
N ILE A 203 -17.02 -6.17 -11.71
CA ILE A 203 -17.83 -4.98 -12.04
C ILE A 203 -19.12 -5.50 -12.66
N LEU A 204 -20.25 -5.04 -12.12
CA LEU A 204 -21.58 -5.43 -12.60
C LEU A 204 -22.06 -4.39 -13.61
N HIS A 205 -22.61 -4.88 -14.73
CA HIS A 205 -23.16 -4.03 -15.78
C HIS A 205 -24.63 -4.36 -16.04
N ASP A 206 -25.41 -3.35 -16.41
CA ASP A 206 -26.75 -3.56 -16.97
C ASP A 206 -26.69 -3.98 -18.45
N THR A 207 -27.86 -4.17 -19.05
CA THR A 207 -28.01 -4.49 -20.48
C THR A 207 -27.54 -3.38 -21.42
N ASN A 208 -27.37 -2.15 -20.91
CA ASN A 208 -26.90 -0.99 -21.65
C ASN A 208 -25.39 -0.74 -21.43
N HIS A 209 -24.69 -1.66 -20.77
CA HIS A 209 -23.28 -1.53 -20.39
C HIS A 209 -22.97 -0.40 -19.40
N ASN A 210 -23.95 0.06 -18.62
CA ASN A 210 -23.71 0.97 -17.50
C ASN A 210 -23.25 0.18 -16.27
N ILE A 211 -22.34 0.75 -15.48
CA ILE A 211 -21.91 0.13 -14.22
C ILE A 211 -23.02 0.28 -13.18
N VAL A 212 -23.53 -0.85 -12.68
CA VAL A 212 -24.60 -0.90 -11.66
C VAL A 212 -24.12 -1.37 -10.29
N GLY A 213 -22.85 -1.76 -10.15
CA GLY A 213 -22.35 -2.27 -8.88
C GLY A 213 -21.00 -2.97 -8.92
N ILE A 214 -20.69 -3.64 -7.82
CA ILE A 214 -19.57 -4.58 -7.70
C ILE A 214 -20.04 -5.89 -7.09
N ALA A 215 -19.33 -6.98 -7.38
CA ALA A 215 -19.37 -8.19 -6.56
C ALA A 215 -18.08 -8.33 -5.78
N THR A 216 -18.17 -8.91 -4.57
CA THR A 216 -17.00 -9.19 -3.74
C THR A 216 -16.47 -10.60 -3.99
N ASN A 217 -15.22 -10.85 -3.61
CA ASN A 217 -14.67 -12.20 -3.55
C ASN A 217 -15.42 -13.05 -2.53
N ASP A 218 -15.62 -14.33 -2.85
CA ASP A 218 -16.16 -15.33 -1.94
C ASP A 218 -15.11 -15.62 -0.84
N MET A 219 -15.15 -14.91 0.29
CA MET A 219 -14.32 -15.24 1.46
C MET A 219 -14.92 -16.46 2.16
N GLY A 220 -14.22 -17.60 2.11
CA GLY A 220 -14.66 -18.85 2.72
C GLY A 220 -15.70 -19.59 1.88
N VAL A 221 -15.28 -20.13 0.73
CA VAL A 221 -16.05 -21.17 0.02
C VAL A 221 -16.22 -22.34 0.99
N ALA A 222 -17.42 -22.54 1.53
CA ALA A 222 -17.72 -23.70 2.36
C ALA A 222 -17.40 -24.98 1.56
N LYS A 223 -17.17 -26.11 2.24
CA LYS A 223 -16.88 -27.41 1.59
C LYS A 223 -17.98 -27.84 0.60
N ASP A 224 -19.17 -27.20 0.66
CA ASP A 224 -20.33 -27.34 -0.22
C ASP A 224 -20.45 -26.29 -1.35
N GLY A 225 -19.49 -25.36 -1.45
CA GLY A 225 -19.40 -24.36 -2.50
C GLY A 225 -20.39 -23.19 -2.39
N SER A 226 -20.99 -22.90 -1.23
CA SER A 226 -21.86 -21.72 -1.05
C SER A 226 -21.07 -20.39 -1.02
N LYS A 227 -21.68 -19.32 -1.54
CA LYS A 227 -21.07 -18.02 -1.95
C LYS A 227 -21.69 -16.84 -1.18
N ARG A 228 -21.03 -15.67 -1.10
CA ARG A 228 -21.55 -14.48 -0.40
C ARG A 228 -21.39 -13.16 -1.18
N GLY A 229 -22.42 -12.30 -1.11
CA GLY A 229 -22.39 -10.84 -1.30
C GLY A 229 -22.34 -10.23 -2.72
N HIS A 230 -23.38 -9.47 -3.08
CA HIS A 230 -23.46 -8.52 -4.20
C HIS A 230 -23.76 -7.12 -3.65
N PHE A 231 -23.18 -6.10 -4.27
CA PHE A 231 -23.48 -4.71 -3.96
C PHE A 231 -24.00 -4.01 -5.21
N GLU A 232 -25.29 -3.68 -5.22
CA GLU A 232 -25.95 -2.90 -6.27
C GLU A 232 -26.03 -1.42 -5.89
N ARG A 233 -25.94 -0.52 -6.87
CA ARG A 233 -25.96 0.92 -6.62
C ARG A 233 -26.37 1.79 -7.80
N ARG A 234 -26.51 3.09 -7.49
CA ARG A 234 -26.63 4.15 -8.49
C ARG A 234 -25.27 4.67 -8.96
N ILE A 235 -24.32 4.90 -8.06
CA ILE A 235 -23.00 5.46 -8.41
C ILE A 235 -21.85 4.66 -7.83
N THR A 236 -20.84 4.46 -8.67
CA THR A 236 -19.61 3.76 -8.38
C THR A 236 -18.42 4.69 -8.27
N LEU A 237 -17.67 4.63 -7.17
CA LEU A 237 -16.34 5.25 -7.12
C LEU A 237 -15.26 4.18 -6.95
N PHE A 238 -14.18 4.29 -7.72
CA PHE A 238 -13.00 3.42 -7.62
C PHE A 238 -11.83 4.17 -7.00
N GLY A 239 -11.49 3.82 -5.75
CA GLY A 239 -10.38 4.35 -4.96
C GLY A 239 -9.33 3.29 -4.65
N GLU A 240 -9.12 2.30 -5.54
CA GLU A 240 -8.23 1.14 -5.33
C GLU A 240 -6.73 1.50 -5.19
N GLY A 241 -6.36 2.72 -5.61
CA GLY A 241 -4.98 3.21 -5.62
C GLY A 241 -4.19 2.76 -6.85
N CYS A 242 -2.86 2.78 -6.73
CA CYS A 242 -1.95 2.46 -7.84
C CYS A 242 -2.20 1.05 -8.40
N ARG A 243 -2.42 0.95 -9.72
CA ARG A 243 -2.76 -0.28 -10.45
C ARG A 243 -4.00 -1.00 -9.91
N GLY A 244 -5.08 -0.25 -9.65
CA GLY A 244 -6.38 -0.82 -9.29
C GLY A 244 -6.85 -1.86 -10.32
N SER A 245 -7.18 -3.06 -9.86
CA SER A 245 -7.56 -4.18 -10.73
C SER A 245 -8.84 -3.93 -11.50
N LEU A 246 -9.85 -3.36 -10.84
CA LEU A 246 -11.13 -3.03 -11.48
C LEU A 246 -10.99 -1.74 -12.29
N SER A 247 -10.23 -0.77 -11.77
CA SER A 247 -9.92 0.49 -12.44
C SER A 247 -9.25 0.27 -13.80
N GLU A 248 -8.22 -0.59 -13.89
CA GLU A 248 -7.57 -0.90 -15.17
C GLU A 248 -8.50 -1.63 -16.15
N LYS A 249 -9.43 -2.45 -15.63
CA LYS A 249 -10.47 -3.07 -16.47
C LYS A 249 -11.40 -2.02 -17.06
N ILE A 250 -11.85 -1.05 -16.27
CA ILE A 250 -12.72 0.04 -16.73
C ILE A 250 -12.02 0.93 -17.73
N ILE A 251 -10.79 1.34 -17.42
CA ILE A 251 -9.99 2.16 -18.32
C ILE A 251 -9.87 1.51 -19.71
N ARG A 252 -9.71 0.19 -19.76
CA ARG A 252 -9.66 -0.57 -21.02
C ARG A 252 -11.04 -0.71 -21.66
N ASP A 253 -12.03 -1.20 -20.92
CA ASP A 253 -13.33 -1.59 -21.45
C ASP A 253 -14.11 -0.36 -21.96
N TYR A 254 -13.95 0.81 -21.32
CA TYR A 254 -14.49 2.10 -21.75
C TYR A 254 -13.50 2.97 -22.53
N LYS A 255 -12.30 2.48 -22.82
CA LYS A 255 -11.26 3.18 -23.60
C LYS A 255 -10.92 4.59 -23.08
N LEU A 256 -11.01 4.80 -21.77
CA LEU A 256 -10.92 6.13 -21.16
C LEU A 256 -9.61 6.86 -21.53
N ARG A 257 -8.49 6.14 -21.65
CA ARG A 257 -7.20 6.72 -22.06
C ARG A 257 -7.23 7.23 -23.51
N GLU A 258 -7.91 6.51 -24.41
CA GLU A 258 -7.97 6.85 -25.83
C GLU A 258 -8.81 8.11 -26.04
N GLU A 259 -9.92 8.24 -25.30
CA GLU A 259 -10.83 9.40 -25.38
C GLU A 259 -10.13 10.73 -25.11
N VAL A 260 -9.21 10.74 -24.14
CA VAL A 260 -8.43 11.93 -23.75
C VAL A 260 -7.01 11.95 -24.32
N GLN A 261 -6.67 11.00 -25.21
CA GLN A 261 -5.32 10.87 -25.80
C GLN A 261 -4.17 10.79 -24.77
N ALA A 262 -4.45 10.22 -23.60
CA ALA A 262 -3.48 10.07 -22.52
C ALA A 262 -2.41 9.02 -22.83
N GLN A 263 -1.18 9.21 -22.32
CA GLN A 263 -0.12 8.21 -22.42
C GLN A 263 -0.36 7.02 -21.47
N HIS A 264 0.43 5.96 -21.66
CA HIS A 264 0.42 4.82 -20.73
C HIS A 264 1.04 5.23 -19.39
N GLN A 265 0.45 4.77 -18.29
CA GLN A 265 0.98 5.02 -16.95
C GLN A 265 2.33 4.33 -16.79
N THR A 266 3.30 5.07 -16.28
CA THR A 266 4.58 4.52 -15.84
C THR A 266 4.56 4.38 -14.32
N TYR A 267 5.22 3.34 -13.84
CA TYR A 267 5.12 2.88 -12.46
C TYR A 267 6.51 2.70 -11.85
N ALA A 268 6.62 2.88 -10.54
CA ALA A 268 7.78 2.49 -9.76
C ALA A 268 7.38 1.56 -8.62
N LEU A 269 8.30 0.71 -8.18
CA LEU A 269 8.16 -0.11 -6.99
C LEU A 269 8.83 0.60 -5.82
N GLY A 270 8.05 0.91 -4.77
CA GLY A 270 8.55 1.36 -3.48
C GLY A 270 8.65 0.19 -2.52
N ILE A 271 9.82 0.02 -1.91
CA ILE A 271 10.06 -0.92 -0.82
C ILE A 271 10.38 -0.11 0.43
N LYS A 272 9.79 -0.47 1.56
CA LYS A 272 9.88 0.24 2.83
C LYS A 272 10.14 -0.74 3.96
N GLU A 273 10.97 -0.32 4.91
CA GLU A 273 11.06 -0.90 6.24
C GLU A 273 10.83 0.19 7.29
N VAL A 274 10.26 -0.20 8.43
CA VAL A 274 10.19 0.62 9.63
C VAL A 274 11.17 0.04 10.64
N TRP A 275 12.02 0.90 11.20
CA TRP A 275 13.09 0.51 12.11
C TRP A 275 12.94 1.23 13.45
N GLU A 276 13.19 0.50 14.52
CA GLU A 276 13.54 1.06 15.82
C GLU A 276 15.04 1.32 15.86
N ILE A 277 15.47 2.51 16.26
CA ILE A 277 16.88 2.89 16.35
C ILE A 277 17.24 3.40 17.75
N GLU A 278 18.53 3.56 18.01
CA GLU A 278 19.01 4.16 19.26
C GLU A 278 18.50 5.60 19.42
N GLU A 279 18.03 5.94 20.64
CA GLU A 279 17.50 7.26 21.00
C GLU A 279 18.44 8.41 20.59
N SER A 280 19.74 8.25 20.88
CA SER A 280 20.77 9.27 20.61
C SER A 280 20.88 9.64 19.12
N LYS A 281 20.42 8.76 18.22
CA LYS A 281 20.47 8.95 16.77
C LYS A 281 19.15 9.48 16.20
N HIS A 282 18.07 9.47 16.98
CA HIS A 282 16.73 9.82 16.53
C HIS A 282 16.48 11.34 16.57
N LYS A 283 15.99 11.89 15.46
CA LYS A 283 15.75 13.33 15.27
C LYS A 283 14.40 13.56 14.56
N PRO A 284 13.27 13.50 15.29
CA PRO A 284 11.92 13.63 14.72
C PRO A 284 11.79 14.80 13.73
N GLY A 285 11.11 14.56 12.62
CA GLY A 285 10.90 15.56 11.56
C GLY A 285 12.07 15.73 10.61
N THR A 286 13.17 14.98 10.79
CA THR A 286 14.24 14.91 9.79
C THR A 286 13.80 14.08 8.59
N VAL A 287 13.90 14.67 7.41
CA VAL A 287 13.59 14.08 6.11
C VAL A 287 14.87 14.00 5.29
N LEU A 288 15.22 12.80 4.86
CA LEU A 288 16.36 12.54 3.98
C LEU A 288 15.90 11.85 2.71
N HIS A 289 16.37 12.34 1.59
CA HIS A 289 16.23 11.70 0.28
C HIS A 289 17.60 11.50 -0.34
N THR A 290 17.76 10.39 -1.07
CA THR A 290 19.02 10.13 -1.78
C THR A 290 18.81 9.70 -3.22
N LEU A 291 19.79 10.02 -4.06
CA LEU A 291 19.92 9.53 -5.43
C LEU A 291 21.28 8.83 -5.62
N GLY A 292 21.42 8.10 -6.72
CA GLY A 292 22.67 7.45 -7.09
C GLY A 292 22.75 6.04 -6.53
N TRP A 293 23.90 5.69 -5.95
CA TRP A 293 24.15 4.35 -5.43
C TRP A 293 23.04 3.92 -4.44
N PRO A 294 22.52 2.68 -4.51
CA PRO A 294 23.08 1.53 -5.24
C PRO A 294 22.62 1.38 -6.68
N LEU A 295 21.70 2.22 -7.15
CA LEU A 295 21.21 2.20 -8.52
C LEU A 295 22.27 2.77 -9.50
N ASP A 296 22.27 2.24 -10.72
CA ASP A 296 23.08 2.79 -11.81
C ASP A 296 22.49 4.10 -12.37
N SER A 297 23.23 4.79 -13.24
CA SER A 297 22.79 6.07 -13.81
C SER A 297 21.67 5.95 -14.86
N LYS A 298 21.30 4.73 -15.26
CA LYS A 298 20.27 4.44 -16.27
C LYS A 298 18.94 4.04 -15.63
N THR A 299 18.98 3.58 -14.38
CA THR A 299 17.83 3.15 -13.60
C THR A 299 17.30 4.32 -12.80
N TYR A 300 16.07 4.75 -13.09
CA TYR A 300 15.43 5.80 -12.32
C TYR A 300 15.01 5.26 -10.95
N GLY A 301 15.28 6.04 -9.91
CA GLY A 301 14.96 5.68 -8.54
C GLY A 301 15.74 6.50 -7.54
N GLY A 302 15.47 6.25 -6.27
CA GLY A 302 16.04 6.97 -5.14
C GLY A 302 15.56 6.39 -3.82
N SER A 303 16.17 6.85 -2.72
CA SER A 303 15.77 6.41 -1.39
C SER A 303 15.16 7.54 -0.57
N PHE A 304 14.45 7.14 0.47
CA PHE A 304 13.95 8.04 1.50
C PHE A 304 14.27 7.49 2.89
N LEU A 305 14.42 8.38 3.86
CA LEU A 305 14.55 8.07 5.27
C LEU A 305 13.93 9.19 6.10
N TYR A 306 12.92 8.87 6.91
CA TYR A 306 12.19 9.83 7.72
C TYR A 306 12.19 9.43 9.19
N HIS A 307 12.44 10.38 10.08
CA HIS A 307 12.34 10.18 11.53
C HIS A 307 10.91 10.48 11.99
N MET A 308 10.25 9.47 12.56
CA MET A 308 8.83 9.46 12.88
C MET A 308 8.59 9.82 14.37
N LYS A 309 7.33 9.79 14.81
CA LYS A 309 6.99 9.90 16.24
C LYS A 309 7.26 8.56 16.91
N ASP A 310 7.57 8.59 18.19
CA ASP A 310 7.51 7.42 19.06
C ASP A 310 6.07 6.88 19.13
N GLY A 311 5.94 5.58 19.36
CA GLY A 311 4.70 4.85 19.60
C GLY A 311 3.86 4.53 18.38
N GLN A 312 4.38 4.72 17.16
CA GLN A 312 3.63 4.47 15.93
C GLN A 312 3.55 3.00 15.51
N VAL A 313 4.39 2.14 16.09
CA VAL A 313 4.35 0.69 15.88
C VAL A 313 4.22 -0.02 17.22
N ILE A 314 3.31 -0.98 17.30
CA ILE A 314 3.09 -1.80 18.49
C ILE A 314 4.09 -2.97 18.48
N ARG A 315 4.76 -3.20 19.60
CA ARG A 315 5.58 -4.40 19.83
C ARG A 315 4.89 -5.32 20.82
N VAL A 316 5.10 -6.62 20.62
CA VAL A 316 4.85 -7.64 21.65
C VAL A 316 6.22 -8.05 22.20
N SER A 317 6.47 -7.80 23.49
CA SER A 317 7.76 -8.12 24.11
C SER A 317 7.91 -9.63 24.33
N GLY A 318 8.85 -10.25 23.62
CA GLY A 318 9.16 -11.68 23.78
C GLY A 318 9.74 -12.08 25.15
N LYS A 319 10.29 -11.11 25.92
CA LYS A 319 10.96 -11.38 27.20
C LYS A 319 10.00 -11.60 28.38
N GLU A 320 8.80 -11.02 28.34
CA GLU A 320 7.82 -11.15 29.41
C GLU A 320 6.95 -12.40 29.29
N ILE A 321 6.88 -12.99 28.09
CA ILE A 321 6.26 -14.31 27.84
C ILE A 321 6.89 -15.40 28.73
N LEU A 322 8.19 -15.28 29.03
CA LEU A 322 8.96 -16.24 29.84
C LEU A 322 8.70 -16.17 31.35
N CYS A 323 8.01 -15.14 31.84
CA CYS A 323 7.68 -14.99 33.26
C CYS A 323 6.33 -15.64 33.63
N ILE A 324 5.63 -16.25 32.67
CA ILE A 324 4.33 -16.89 32.88
C ILE A 324 4.55 -18.35 33.31
N PRO A 325 3.99 -18.80 34.45
CA PRO A 325 4.24 -20.13 34.99
C PRO A 325 3.85 -21.25 34.00
N PRO A 326 4.59 -22.38 33.99
CA PRO A 326 4.54 -23.41 32.95
C PRO A 326 3.20 -24.15 32.78
N TYR A 327 2.26 -23.97 33.71
CA TYR A 327 0.90 -24.53 33.61
C TYR A 327 -0.01 -23.78 32.63
N SER A 328 0.50 -22.74 31.96
CA SER A 328 -0.28 -21.82 31.11
C SER A 328 0.20 -21.82 29.65
N PHE A 329 0.96 -22.82 29.20
CA PHE A 329 1.59 -22.79 27.86
C PHE A 329 0.57 -22.71 26.70
N VAL A 330 -0.61 -23.31 26.87
CA VAL A 330 -1.73 -23.20 25.89
C VAL A 330 -2.33 -21.80 25.91
N MET A 331 -2.57 -21.25 27.10
CA MET A 331 -3.09 -19.89 27.30
C MET A 331 -2.11 -18.82 26.78
N VAL A 332 -0.81 -19.01 27.00
CA VAL A 332 0.24 -18.13 26.49
C VAL A 332 0.32 -18.21 24.97
N MET A 333 0.18 -19.39 24.37
CA MET A 333 0.12 -19.54 22.91
C MET A 333 -1.17 -18.98 22.31
N GLU A 334 -2.30 -19.08 22.99
CA GLU A 334 -3.57 -18.46 22.55
C GLU A 334 -3.52 -16.94 22.66
N ILE A 335 -3.00 -16.40 23.78
CA ILE A 335 -2.74 -14.96 23.94
C ILE A 335 -1.67 -14.50 22.93
N LEU A 336 -0.62 -15.30 22.64
CA LEU A 336 0.37 -14.96 21.61
C LEU A 336 -0.25 -14.99 20.21
N CYS A 337 -1.11 -15.95 19.90
CA CYS A 337 -1.86 -15.99 18.66
C CYS A 337 -2.80 -14.79 18.55
N LEU A 338 -3.44 -14.36 19.64
CA LEU A 338 -4.25 -13.13 19.71
C LEU A 338 -3.41 -11.84 19.65
N LEU A 339 -2.16 -11.86 20.12
CA LEU A 339 -1.21 -10.73 20.07
C LEU A 339 -0.48 -10.64 18.72
N LEU A 340 -0.34 -11.75 17.99
CA LEU A 340 0.28 -11.83 16.66
C LEU A 340 -0.74 -11.73 15.51
N ASP A 341 -2.02 -11.97 15.79
CA ASP A 341 -3.12 -11.67 14.87
C ASP A 341 -3.58 -10.24 15.15
N GLU A 342 -3.35 -9.29 14.22
CA GLU A 342 -3.78 -7.88 14.36
C GLU A 342 -5.30 -7.71 14.62
N LYS A 343 -6.10 -8.78 14.49
CA LYS A 343 -7.57 -8.79 14.50
C LYS A 343 -8.27 -8.61 15.84
N ALA A 344 -7.56 -8.50 16.96
CA ALA A 344 -8.20 -8.43 18.27
C ALA A 344 -8.46 -6.97 18.69
N GLU A 345 -9.48 -6.34 18.11
CA GLU A 345 -10.15 -5.19 18.75
C GLU A 345 -11.20 -5.66 19.78
N ASN A 346 -11.54 -4.75 20.70
CA ASN A 346 -12.27 -4.90 21.97
C ASN A 346 -13.47 -5.88 22.04
N ASN A 347 -14.09 -6.27 20.93
CA ASN A 347 -15.21 -7.22 20.93
C ASN A 347 -14.80 -8.70 20.99
N VAL A 348 -13.55 -9.04 20.68
CA VAL A 348 -13.01 -10.41 20.85
C VAL A 348 -12.61 -10.64 22.31
N LEU A 349 -12.12 -9.61 23.00
CA LEU A 349 -11.79 -9.65 24.43
C LEU A 349 -13.00 -10.04 25.28
N GLY A 350 -14.20 -9.49 25.02
CA GLY A 350 -15.41 -9.85 25.77
C GLY A 350 -15.91 -11.29 25.54
N PHE A 351 -15.64 -11.88 24.37
CA PHE A 351 -16.03 -13.26 24.07
C PHE A 351 -15.10 -14.27 24.75
N TYR A 352 -13.79 -13.97 24.79
CA TYR A 352 -12.81 -14.81 25.47
C TYR A 352 -12.74 -14.55 26.98
N GLU A 353 -13.08 -13.36 27.50
CA GLU A 353 -13.27 -13.12 28.94
C GLU A 353 -14.32 -14.06 29.53
N ALA A 354 -15.41 -14.33 28.79
CA ALA A 354 -16.44 -15.27 29.22
C ALA A 354 -15.96 -16.74 29.21
N GLU A 355 -15.06 -17.11 28.30
CA GLU A 355 -14.56 -18.48 28.16
C GLU A 355 -13.35 -18.75 29.10
N LEU A 356 -12.50 -17.75 29.33
CA LEU A 356 -11.34 -17.77 30.23
C LEU A 356 -11.72 -17.64 31.72
N SER A 357 -12.72 -16.82 32.06
CA SER A 357 -13.26 -16.73 33.43
C SER A 357 -13.95 -18.02 33.88
N SER A 358 -14.50 -18.81 32.95
CA SER A 358 -15.21 -20.03 33.28
C SER A 358 -14.33 -21.19 33.75
N ASN A 359 -13.01 -21.14 33.49
CA ASN A 359 -12.14 -22.28 33.74
C ASN A 359 -10.95 -22.03 34.69
N TYR A 360 -10.30 -20.86 34.75
CA TYR A 360 -9.09 -20.73 35.59
C TYR A 360 -8.69 -19.30 36.05
N LEU A 361 -9.52 -18.27 35.86
CA LEU A 361 -9.08 -16.87 35.99
C LEU A 361 -10.00 -16.01 36.88
N ASP A 362 -9.88 -16.17 38.20
CA ASP A 362 -10.39 -15.18 39.17
C ASP A 362 -9.32 -14.11 39.53
N ASP A 363 -8.03 -14.35 39.24
CA ASP A 363 -6.91 -13.54 39.76
C ASP A 363 -6.11 -12.73 38.70
N TYR A 364 -6.39 -12.85 37.40
CA TYR A 364 -5.64 -12.13 36.36
C TYR A 364 -6.53 -11.45 35.32
N ASN A 365 -6.46 -10.12 35.26
CA ASN A 365 -7.09 -9.31 34.24
C ASN A 365 -6.30 -9.40 32.91
N VAL A 366 -6.90 -10.01 31.88
CA VAL A 366 -6.29 -10.21 30.56
C VAL A 366 -5.95 -8.88 29.88
N ALA A 367 -6.76 -7.84 30.09
CA ALA A 367 -6.48 -6.49 29.58
C ALA A 367 -5.22 -5.88 30.22
N ASP A 368 -5.00 -6.11 31.52
CA ASP A 368 -3.78 -5.63 32.20
C ASP A 368 -2.51 -6.37 31.72
N ILE A 369 -2.63 -7.65 31.35
CA ILE A 369 -1.54 -8.42 30.75
C ILE A 369 -1.25 -7.91 29.33
N TYR A 370 -2.29 -7.63 28.56
CA TYR A 370 -2.17 -7.06 27.22
C TYR A 370 -1.47 -5.69 27.25
N GLU A 371 -1.89 -4.77 28.13
CA GLU A 371 -1.25 -3.46 28.30
C GLU A 371 0.21 -3.57 28.81
N LYS A 372 0.53 -4.57 29.64
CA LYS A 372 1.92 -4.81 30.07
C LYS A 372 2.81 -5.32 28.94
N LEU A 373 2.28 -6.20 28.08
CA LEU A 373 3.02 -6.80 26.95
C LEU A 373 3.15 -5.85 25.75
N ARG A 374 2.26 -4.86 25.64
CA ARG A 374 2.22 -3.84 24.59
C ARG A 374 3.30 -2.79 24.84
N GLN A 375 4.47 -2.99 24.25
CA GLN A 375 5.50 -1.96 24.24
C GLN A 375 5.32 -1.08 23.01
N HIS A 376 5.12 0.22 23.23
CA HIS A 376 5.19 1.21 22.17
C HIS A 376 6.64 1.31 21.69
N SER A 377 6.88 1.11 20.39
CA SER A 377 8.21 1.34 19.81
C SER A 377 8.62 2.79 20.03
N THR A 378 9.83 3.01 20.51
CA THR A 378 10.39 4.36 20.68
C THR A 378 11.47 4.57 19.65
N HIS A 379 11.54 5.76 19.07
CA HIS A 379 12.59 6.19 18.16
C HIS A 379 12.57 5.48 16.82
N VAL A 380 11.48 5.72 16.09
CA VAL A 380 11.16 5.01 14.85
C VAL A 380 11.63 5.80 13.62
N VAL A 381 12.28 5.11 12.68
CA VAL A 381 12.56 5.65 11.34
C VAL A 381 11.93 4.80 10.26
N SER A 382 11.39 5.45 9.24
CA SER A 382 10.91 4.81 8.01
C SER A 382 11.94 5.01 6.92
N ILE A 383 12.50 3.92 6.39
CA ILE A 383 13.47 3.95 5.29
C ILE A 383 12.95 3.13 4.10
N GLY A 384 13.21 3.58 2.88
CA GLY A 384 12.82 2.83 1.70
C GLY A 384 13.57 3.20 0.44
N LEU A 385 13.42 2.36 -0.58
CA LEU A 385 13.97 2.53 -1.92
C LEU A 385 12.83 2.48 -2.94
N VAL A 386 12.86 3.41 -3.88
CA VAL A 386 11.98 3.45 -5.05
C VAL A 386 12.79 3.12 -6.29
N VAL A 387 12.30 2.20 -7.11
CA VAL A 387 12.89 1.81 -8.39
C VAL A 387 11.83 1.83 -9.48
N ALA A 388 12.06 2.60 -10.54
CA ALA A 388 11.16 2.67 -11.69
C ALA A 388 11.05 1.33 -12.40
N LEU A 389 9.84 0.89 -12.72
CA LEU A 389 9.58 -0.41 -13.36
C LEU A 389 9.92 -0.46 -14.86
N ASN A 390 10.54 0.60 -15.39
CA ASN A 390 11.11 0.66 -16.74
C ASN A 390 12.63 0.34 -16.76
N TYR A 391 13.17 -0.26 -15.70
CA TYR A 391 14.55 -0.73 -15.67
C TYR A 391 14.80 -1.79 -16.75
N HIS A 392 15.97 -1.75 -17.39
CA HIS A 392 16.27 -2.62 -18.53
C HIS A 392 17.03 -3.89 -18.14
N ASN A 393 17.69 -3.89 -16.97
CA ASN A 393 18.49 -5.02 -16.51
C ASN A 393 17.56 -6.09 -15.89
N PRO A 394 17.40 -7.28 -16.50
CA PRO A 394 16.52 -8.32 -15.96
C PRO A 394 17.04 -8.96 -14.67
N PHE A 395 18.32 -8.76 -14.34
CA PHE A 395 18.93 -9.24 -13.09
C PHE A 395 18.85 -8.22 -11.94
N LEU A 396 18.27 -7.04 -12.18
CA LEU A 396 18.08 -6.06 -11.11
C LEU A 396 17.01 -6.59 -10.15
N ASN A 397 17.38 -6.71 -8.87
CA ASN A 397 16.48 -7.07 -7.80
C ASN A 397 16.29 -5.85 -6.87
N PRO A 398 15.14 -5.14 -6.93
CA PRO A 398 14.92 -3.94 -6.13
C PRO A 398 15.08 -4.17 -4.61
N TYR A 399 14.74 -5.36 -4.12
CA TYR A 399 14.92 -5.71 -2.71
C TYR A 399 16.41 -5.80 -2.34
N GLU A 400 17.23 -6.48 -3.15
CA GLU A 400 18.68 -6.55 -2.91
C GLU A 400 19.34 -5.17 -3.02
N GLU A 401 18.92 -4.34 -3.97
CA GLU A 401 19.39 -2.96 -4.05
C GLU A 401 19.02 -2.19 -2.78
N PHE A 402 17.82 -2.38 -2.24
CA PHE A 402 17.42 -1.79 -0.96
C PHE A 402 18.27 -2.31 0.22
N GLN A 403 18.60 -3.60 0.27
CA GLN A 403 19.51 -4.13 1.29
C GLN A 403 20.92 -3.50 1.17
N LYS A 404 21.45 -3.35 -0.05
CA LYS A 404 22.73 -2.67 -0.30
C LYS A 404 22.72 -1.23 0.21
N LEU A 405 21.66 -0.47 -0.07
CA LEU A 405 21.50 0.91 0.39
C LEU A 405 21.74 1.04 1.90
N LYS A 406 21.15 0.15 2.71
CA LYS A 406 21.27 0.16 4.17
C LYS A 406 22.72 0.01 4.67
N HIS A 407 23.59 -0.61 3.89
CA HIS A 407 25.02 -0.76 4.20
C HIS A 407 25.87 0.45 3.78
N HIS A 408 25.29 1.45 3.08
CA HIS A 408 26.03 2.64 2.68
C HIS A 408 26.59 3.38 3.92
N PRO A 409 27.85 3.88 3.90
CA PRO A 409 28.46 4.54 5.07
C PRO A 409 27.69 5.75 5.64
N ALA A 410 26.88 6.41 4.82
CA ALA A 410 26.03 7.53 5.26
C ALA A 410 24.69 7.10 5.91
N ILE A 411 24.32 5.82 5.82
CA ILE A 411 23.04 5.27 6.32
C ILE A 411 23.30 4.27 7.44
N ARG A 412 24.25 3.34 7.23
CA ARG A 412 24.57 2.27 8.19
C ARG A 412 24.71 2.73 9.64
N PRO A 413 25.44 3.82 9.98
CA PRO A 413 25.63 4.23 11.38
C PRO A 413 24.31 4.54 12.11
N LEU A 414 23.29 4.98 11.36
CA LEU A 414 21.97 5.26 11.90
C LEU A 414 21.22 3.98 12.30
N LEU A 415 21.30 2.95 11.45
CA LEU A 415 20.58 1.68 11.63
C LEU A 415 21.35 0.67 12.49
N GLU A 416 22.65 0.87 12.70
CA GLU A 416 23.49 -0.04 13.49
C GLU A 416 23.02 -0.12 14.94
N GLY A 417 22.74 -1.35 15.40
CA GLY A 417 22.11 -1.63 16.70
C GLY A 417 20.57 -1.53 16.70
N GLY A 418 19.97 -1.06 15.61
CA GLY A 418 18.51 -0.99 15.46
C GLY A 418 17.86 -2.33 15.08
N THR A 419 16.54 -2.38 15.16
CA THR A 419 15.72 -3.55 14.85
C THR A 419 14.65 -3.20 13.80
N VAL A 420 14.46 -4.08 12.81
CA VAL A 420 13.36 -3.96 11.84
C VAL A 420 12.05 -4.32 12.55
N LEU A 421 11.05 -3.44 12.44
CA LEU A 421 9.71 -3.65 12.98
C LEU A 421 8.73 -4.11 11.89
N GLU A 422 8.77 -3.46 10.74
CA GLU A 422 7.85 -3.72 9.63
C GLU A 422 8.58 -3.74 8.30
N TYR A 423 8.03 -4.46 7.33
CA TYR A 423 8.44 -4.49 5.94
C TYR A 423 7.21 -4.42 5.03
N GLY A 424 7.30 -3.65 3.96
CA GLY A 424 6.25 -3.60 2.95
C GLY A 424 6.75 -3.11 1.60
N ALA A 425 6.04 -3.48 0.54
CA ALA A 425 6.29 -2.96 -0.80
C ALA A 425 4.97 -2.58 -1.48
N ARG A 426 4.99 -1.50 -2.26
CA ARG A 426 3.85 -1.01 -3.02
C ARG A 426 4.30 -0.34 -4.30
N THR A 427 3.57 -0.59 -5.37
CA THR A 427 3.74 0.17 -6.61
C THR A 427 3.18 1.58 -6.44
N LEU A 428 3.83 2.57 -7.05
CA LEU A 428 3.39 3.96 -7.15
C LEU A 428 3.38 4.41 -8.62
N ASN A 429 2.55 5.41 -8.90
CA ASN A 429 2.51 6.07 -10.21
C ASN A 429 3.70 7.03 -10.34
N GLU A 430 4.31 7.10 -11.52
CA GLU A 430 5.39 8.06 -11.83
C GLU A 430 5.22 8.76 -13.19
N GLY A 431 4.15 8.48 -13.94
CA GLY A 431 3.89 9.09 -15.24
C GLY A 431 3.38 10.52 -15.17
N GLY A 432 2.67 10.88 -14.10
CA GLY A 432 2.20 12.23 -13.82
C GLY A 432 1.28 12.80 -14.91
N PHE A 433 1.42 14.10 -15.17
CA PHE A 433 0.50 14.88 -16.02
C PHE A 433 0.28 14.29 -17.43
N GLN A 434 1.30 13.72 -18.05
CA GLN A 434 1.21 13.13 -19.39
C GLN A 434 0.27 11.92 -19.48
N VAL A 435 -0.09 11.35 -18.34
CA VAL A 435 -0.96 10.18 -18.19
C VAL A 435 -2.32 10.56 -17.60
N ASP A 436 -2.37 11.67 -16.86
CA ASP A 436 -3.49 12.05 -16.00
C ASP A 436 -4.45 13.08 -16.64
N ASP A 437 -4.44 13.31 -17.95
CA ASP A 437 -5.55 13.99 -18.67
C ASP A 437 -6.88 13.19 -18.61
N LEU A 438 -6.90 12.06 -17.90
CA LEU A 438 -8.11 11.40 -17.39
C LEU A 438 -8.81 12.20 -16.27
N ILE A 439 -8.16 13.21 -15.71
CA ILE A 439 -8.68 14.06 -14.65
C ILE A 439 -9.34 15.30 -15.29
N THR A 440 -10.68 15.30 -15.30
CA THR A 440 -11.64 16.40 -15.57
C THR A 440 -12.24 16.39 -17.00
N PRO A 441 -13.59 16.32 -17.15
CA PRO A 441 -14.59 16.90 -16.25
C PRO A 441 -15.48 15.88 -15.53
N ILE A 442 -15.25 15.69 -14.23
CA ILE A 442 -16.28 15.28 -13.24
C ILE A 442 -16.59 16.51 -12.37
N LEU A 443 -16.89 17.64 -13.00
CA LEU A 443 -17.38 18.86 -12.32
C LEU A 443 -18.79 19.26 -12.78
N ASP A 444 -19.44 18.43 -13.59
CA ASP A 444 -20.83 18.65 -14.05
C ASP A 444 -21.82 17.62 -13.44
N PHE A 445 -21.59 17.18 -12.18
CA PHE A 445 -22.55 16.35 -11.42
C PHE A 445 -23.08 17.05 -10.17
#